data_AF-A0A1E4MAG3-F1
#
_entry.id   AF-A0A1E4MAG3-F1
#
_cell.length_a   1.000
_cell.length_b   1.000
_cell.length_c   1.000
_cell.angle_alpha   90.00
_cell.angle_beta   90.00
_cell.angle_gamma   90.00
#
_symmetry.space_group_name_H-M   'P 1'
#
loop_
_entity.id
_entity.type
_entity.pdbx_description
1 polymer ?
#
loop_
_entity_poly.entity_id
_entity_poly.type
_entity_poly.pdbx_seq_one_letter_code
_entity_poly.pdbx_strand_id
1 'polypeptide(L)'
;ANWQFVGAQDNADTPPPALPQFDRLVVHDGRIRIDDAPAKLKLDTEVRTDEGQAAPQGAGLQVSGKGSYEGRALSFRATSSGAMPIAAADAQSPPLPLTLAGSMGQARLEFDGHAADIVHLRSLDGDYTLSGPSLAAAGDAVGVTLPTTAAFEMRGKLRKADQVWSTEVASLSVGASRLAGEFSYDPRPEVPLLNGSLHGERLVLADLAPAIGAPPRPTRATGAAAAARRNGDERSAADRRDKDAVRENARAQGGETGSGKASSQSATPERGGAAGARGNRLLPQREFDIPSLRAMNASVKIALRELDLSTEALEPLRPLEGMLTLNNGLLKIDELRAGAAGGRVSGMLSLDSQPAAPVFATDLKWSGVDLDRWLTVRNPNAKPQAEQATAADAHSQLRRARMLGDLVSAEEREALEAKAETASASLEAARVAVNVARLNLERTLVRATVNGYVANLLLKPGDYLAAGAQGLAVVDADTMWIDGYFEETKLPRIHVGDRARVLLMGETSPIEGRVESIAPGIDDRERTNASNQLASVNPTFNWVRLAQRVPVRIALVRVPQDIRLIAGRTATVDVIDGAGRTVHAGGGS
;
A
#
# COMPACT_ATOMS: atom_id res chain seq x y z
N ALA A 1 34.43 -30.39 -20.33
CA ALA A 1 35.14 -30.50 -21.62
C ALA A 1 35.14 -29.13 -22.26
N ASN A 2 36.30 -28.58 -22.62
CA ASN A 2 36.38 -27.27 -23.25
C ASN A 2 36.51 -27.51 -24.75
N TRP A 3 35.51 -27.09 -25.52
CA TRP A 3 35.52 -27.18 -26.97
C TRP A 3 35.87 -25.80 -27.54
N GLN A 4 36.91 -25.74 -28.38
CA GLN A 4 37.26 -24.55 -29.16
C GLN A 4 36.79 -24.76 -30.59
N PHE A 5 35.78 -24.00 -31.01
CA PHE A 5 35.35 -23.95 -32.39
C PHE A 5 36.27 -22.96 -33.14
N VAL A 6 37.13 -23.50 -33.99
CA VAL A 6 37.95 -22.68 -34.90
C VAL A 6 37.02 -22.13 -35.97
N GLY A 7 37.04 -20.81 -36.17
CA GLY A 7 36.16 -20.13 -37.13
C GLY A 7 36.24 -20.78 -38.52
N ALA A 8 35.07 -21.14 -39.06
CA ALA A 8 34.95 -21.75 -40.37
C ALA A 8 35.55 -20.83 -41.45
N GLN A 9 36.49 -21.35 -42.23
CA GLN A 9 36.65 -20.86 -43.60
C GLN A 9 35.46 -21.39 -44.41
N ASP A 10 34.75 -20.49 -45.09
CA ASP A 10 33.62 -20.75 -45.98
C ASP A 10 34.03 -21.66 -47.16
N ASN A 11 34.07 -22.97 -46.94
CA ASN A 11 34.06 -23.97 -48.01
C ASN A 11 32.68 -24.66 -48.01
N ALA A 12 31.85 -24.27 -48.99
CA ALA A 12 30.45 -24.68 -49.11
C ALA A 12 30.19 -26.18 -49.40
N ASP A 13 31.25 -26.99 -49.54
CA ASP A 13 31.16 -28.42 -49.90
C ASP A 13 31.56 -29.39 -48.78
N THR A 14 31.85 -28.92 -47.57
CA THR A 14 32.11 -29.83 -46.43
C THR A 14 30.88 -29.87 -45.52
N PRO A 15 30.21 -31.03 -45.35
CA PRO A 15 29.12 -31.14 -44.39
C PRO A 15 29.65 -30.75 -43.00
N PRO A 16 28.89 -29.94 -42.24
CA PRO A 16 29.34 -29.51 -40.93
C PRO A 16 29.68 -30.73 -40.06
N PRO A 17 30.74 -30.67 -39.24
CA PRO A 17 31.11 -31.79 -38.38
C PRO A 17 29.90 -32.18 -37.54
N ALA A 18 29.47 -33.44 -37.68
CA ALA A 18 28.34 -33.97 -36.95
C ALA A 18 28.60 -33.84 -35.46
N LEU A 19 27.79 -33.05 -34.77
CA LEU A 19 27.84 -32.96 -33.31
C LEU A 19 27.58 -34.35 -32.73
N PRO A 20 28.36 -34.80 -31.73
CA PRO A 20 28.07 -36.07 -31.05
C PRO A 20 26.65 -36.03 -30.48
N GLN A 21 25.85 -37.06 -30.78
CA GLN A 21 24.55 -37.26 -30.16
C GLN A 21 24.76 -37.84 -28.77
N PHE A 22 24.25 -37.16 -27.74
CA PHE A 22 24.31 -37.62 -26.37
C PHE A 22 22.94 -38.20 -25.98
N ASP A 23 22.85 -39.52 -25.81
CA ASP A 23 21.61 -40.20 -25.39
C ASP A 23 21.21 -39.90 -23.95
N ARG A 24 22.20 -39.75 -23.05
CA ARG A 24 21.98 -39.49 -21.62
C ARG A 24 23.02 -38.54 -21.07
N LEU A 25 22.57 -37.39 -20.56
CA LEU A 25 23.40 -36.43 -19.84
C LEU A 25 23.02 -36.45 -18.37
N VAL A 26 23.96 -36.82 -17.50
CA VAL A 26 23.81 -36.74 -16.04
C VAL A 26 24.61 -35.53 -15.55
N VAL A 27 23.92 -34.63 -14.86
CA VAL A 27 24.46 -33.41 -14.27
C VAL A 27 24.22 -33.46 -12.77
N HIS A 28 25.26 -33.69 -11.97
CA HIS A 28 25.11 -33.73 -10.51
C HIS A 28 25.11 -32.32 -9.88
N ASP A 29 26.03 -31.46 -10.34
CA ASP A 29 26.26 -30.10 -9.83
C ASP A 29 26.50 -29.13 -10.99
N GLY A 30 25.48 -28.93 -11.83
CA GLY A 30 25.53 -28.00 -12.96
C GLY A 30 25.27 -26.57 -12.50
N ARG A 31 26.05 -25.61 -13.01
CA ARG A 31 25.74 -24.18 -12.87
C ARG A 31 25.69 -23.50 -14.22
N ILE A 32 24.63 -22.76 -14.48
CA ILE A 32 24.42 -21.97 -15.68
C ILE A 32 24.30 -20.51 -15.26
N ARG A 33 25.13 -19.65 -15.83
CA ARG A 33 25.03 -18.20 -15.68
C ARG A 33 24.65 -17.56 -17.00
N ILE A 34 23.62 -16.74 -16.96
CA ILE A 34 23.10 -16.01 -18.11
C ILE A 34 23.17 -14.52 -17.77
N ASP A 35 23.81 -13.74 -18.63
CA ASP A 35 23.77 -12.27 -18.59
C ASP A 35 23.38 -11.78 -19.98
N ASP A 36 22.10 -11.46 -20.14
CA ASP A 36 21.50 -10.98 -21.39
C ASP A 36 21.16 -9.50 -21.21
N ALA A 37 22.03 -8.65 -21.76
CA ALA A 37 21.89 -7.20 -21.69
C ALA A 37 20.65 -6.67 -22.45
N PRO A 38 20.35 -7.12 -23.69
CA PRO A 38 19.09 -6.76 -24.38
C PRO A 38 17.83 -7.07 -23.57
N ALA A 39 17.74 -8.27 -22.98
CA ALA A 39 16.58 -8.68 -22.18
C ALA A 39 16.64 -8.17 -20.72
N LYS A 40 17.72 -7.47 -20.34
CA LYS A 40 18.04 -7.07 -18.95
C LYS A 40 17.89 -8.23 -17.96
N LEU A 41 18.32 -9.42 -18.36
CA LEU A 41 18.20 -10.66 -17.59
C LEU A 41 19.56 -11.07 -17.05
N LYS A 42 19.64 -11.27 -15.75
CA LYS A 42 20.78 -11.90 -15.07
C LYS A 42 20.28 -13.11 -14.30
N LEU A 43 20.86 -14.28 -14.55
CA LEU A 43 20.42 -15.54 -13.96
C LEU A 43 21.62 -16.34 -13.48
N ASP A 44 21.54 -16.86 -12.26
CA ASP A 44 22.42 -17.90 -11.73
C ASP A 44 21.55 -19.11 -11.42
N THR A 45 21.79 -20.22 -12.13
CA THR A 45 20.94 -21.41 -12.13
C THR A 45 21.74 -22.62 -11.76
N GLU A 46 21.23 -23.42 -10.83
CA GLU A 46 21.72 -24.74 -10.47
C GLU A 46 20.86 -25.80 -11.16
N VAL A 47 21.53 -26.75 -11.80
CA VAL A 47 20.92 -27.84 -12.58
C VAL A 47 21.39 -29.16 -12.01
N ARG A 48 20.44 -30.02 -11.66
CA ARG A 48 20.69 -31.39 -11.19
C ARG A 48 19.80 -32.35 -11.95
N THR A 49 20.33 -33.51 -12.28
CA THR A 49 19.56 -34.62 -12.83
C THR A 49 19.65 -35.78 -11.85
N ASP A 50 18.50 -36.31 -11.44
CA ASP A 50 18.44 -37.49 -10.57
C ASP A 50 18.34 -38.76 -11.39
N GLU A 51 19.03 -39.82 -10.99
CA GLU A 51 19.07 -41.11 -11.68
C GLU A 51 18.11 -42.09 -10.98
N GLY A 52 16.86 -42.14 -11.43
CA GLY A 52 15.85 -43.01 -10.85
C GLY A 52 15.90 -44.44 -11.43
N GLN A 53 16.67 -45.35 -10.81
CA GLN A 53 16.27 -46.76 -10.76
C GLN A 53 15.23 -46.88 -9.63
N ALA A 54 14.02 -47.39 -9.93
CA ALA A 54 12.87 -47.59 -9.04
C ALA A 54 11.80 -46.48 -8.92
N ALA A 55 11.60 -45.68 -9.98
CA ALA A 55 10.30 -45.04 -10.23
C ALA A 55 9.82 -45.45 -11.64
N PRO A 56 8.52 -45.67 -11.88
CA PRO A 56 8.01 -46.11 -13.20
C PRO A 56 8.28 -45.13 -14.36
N GLN A 57 8.85 -43.95 -14.10
CA GLN A 57 9.06 -42.85 -15.07
C GLN A 57 10.45 -42.18 -15.02
N GLY A 58 11.52 -42.92 -14.67
CA GLY A 58 12.92 -42.58 -15.04
C GLY A 58 13.52 -41.28 -14.48
N ALA A 59 14.79 -41.03 -14.86
CA ALA A 59 15.61 -39.90 -14.43
C ALA A 59 14.89 -38.54 -14.59
N GLY A 60 15.05 -37.63 -13.62
CA GLY A 60 14.34 -36.34 -13.60
C GLY A 60 15.27 -35.13 -13.53
N LEU A 61 14.91 -34.06 -14.24
CA LEU A 61 15.60 -32.77 -14.19
C LEU A 61 15.05 -31.92 -13.05
N GLN A 62 15.95 -31.39 -12.22
CA GLN A 62 15.67 -30.36 -11.24
C GLN A 62 16.49 -29.12 -11.58
N VAL A 63 15.82 -28.00 -11.78
CA VAL A 63 16.43 -26.70 -12.04
C VAL A 63 15.99 -25.74 -10.96
N SER A 64 16.92 -24.96 -10.41
CA SER A 64 16.57 -23.83 -9.56
C SER A 64 17.48 -22.66 -9.84
N GLY A 65 16.96 -21.45 -9.83
CA GLY A 65 17.77 -20.28 -10.13
C GLY A 65 17.31 -19.03 -9.40
N LYS A 66 18.23 -18.09 -9.28
CA LYS A 66 18.01 -16.75 -8.73
C LYS A 66 18.66 -15.72 -9.63
N GLY A 67 18.12 -14.53 -9.66
CA GLY A 67 18.61 -13.51 -10.58
C GLY A 67 17.82 -12.21 -10.53
N SER A 68 17.90 -11.47 -11.63
CA SER A 68 17.09 -10.27 -11.85
C SER A 68 16.64 -10.18 -13.30
N TYR A 69 15.39 -9.79 -13.52
CA TYR A 69 14.84 -9.44 -14.84
C TYR A 69 14.29 -8.02 -14.77
N GLU A 70 14.70 -7.14 -15.70
CA GLU A 70 14.31 -5.72 -15.69
C GLU A 70 14.57 -5.04 -14.31
N GLY A 71 15.66 -5.45 -13.64
CA GLY A 71 16.05 -4.96 -12.31
C GLY A 71 15.26 -5.52 -11.12
N ARG A 72 14.28 -6.41 -11.35
CA ARG A 72 13.45 -7.03 -10.30
C ARG A 72 14.01 -8.41 -9.93
N ALA A 73 14.04 -8.72 -8.64
CA ALA A 73 14.50 -10.03 -8.16
C ALA A 73 13.65 -11.17 -8.74
N LEU A 74 14.31 -12.16 -9.33
CA LEU A 74 13.70 -13.35 -9.94
C LEU A 74 14.20 -14.58 -9.19
N SER A 75 13.31 -15.52 -8.90
CA SER A 75 13.70 -16.87 -8.46
C SER A 75 12.72 -17.90 -8.98
N PHE A 76 13.21 -19.08 -9.32
CA PHE A 76 12.39 -20.16 -9.83
C PHE A 76 12.93 -21.53 -9.44
N ARG A 77 12.04 -22.52 -9.49
CA ARG A 77 12.31 -23.94 -9.40
C ARG A 77 11.47 -24.64 -10.44
N ALA A 78 12.09 -25.49 -11.24
CA ALA A 78 11.43 -26.33 -12.23
C ALA A 78 11.82 -27.78 -11.97
N THR A 79 10.85 -28.69 -12.07
CA THR A 79 11.07 -30.13 -12.00
C THR A 79 10.38 -30.81 -13.17
N SER A 80 11.07 -31.75 -13.80
CA SER A 80 10.52 -32.56 -14.88
C SER A 80 10.98 -34.00 -14.71
N SER A 81 10.12 -34.96 -15.03
CA SER A 81 10.46 -36.39 -15.06
C SER A 81 10.58 -36.87 -16.51
N GLY A 82 11.62 -37.66 -16.81
CA GLY A 82 11.83 -38.26 -18.13
C GLY A 82 13.25 -38.05 -18.66
N ALA A 83 13.70 -38.96 -19.53
CA ALA A 83 14.97 -38.81 -20.23
C ALA A 83 14.90 -37.60 -21.15
N MET A 84 15.71 -36.56 -20.89
CA MET A 84 15.75 -35.34 -21.69
C MET A 84 16.28 -35.63 -23.10
N PRO A 85 15.49 -35.42 -24.17
CA PRO A 85 16.04 -35.32 -25.51
C PRO A 85 16.74 -33.96 -25.61
N ILE A 86 18.06 -33.93 -25.52
CA ILE A 86 18.86 -32.71 -25.77
C ILE A 86 18.85 -32.37 -27.28
N ALA A 87 18.55 -33.36 -28.12
CA ALA A 87 18.36 -33.17 -29.56
C ALA A 87 16.97 -32.60 -29.83
N ALA A 88 16.94 -31.32 -30.23
CA ALA A 88 15.83 -30.58 -30.85
C ALA A 88 14.46 -31.28 -30.73
N ALA A 89 13.81 -31.14 -29.57
CA ALA A 89 12.41 -31.47 -29.44
C ALA A 89 11.63 -30.65 -30.47
N ASP A 90 11.07 -31.34 -31.46
CA ASP A 90 10.19 -30.79 -32.46
C ASP A 90 8.73 -30.85 -31.98
N ALA A 91 7.80 -30.38 -32.80
CA ALA A 91 6.38 -30.40 -32.46
C ALA A 91 5.79 -31.82 -32.29
N GLN A 92 6.54 -32.86 -32.68
CA GLN A 92 6.16 -34.28 -32.62
C GLN A 92 6.72 -35.00 -31.39
N SER A 93 7.55 -34.33 -30.60
CA SER A 93 8.16 -34.90 -29.39
C SER A 93 7.11 -35.13 -28.29
N PRO A 94 7.21 -36.24 -27.52
CA PRO A 94 6.24 -36.54 -26.47
C PRO A 94 6.27 -35.46 -25.37
N PRO A 95 5.10 -35.07 -24.83
CA PRO A 95 5.02 -34.03 -23.80
C PRO A 95 5.77 -34.45 -22.53
N LEU A 96 6.68 -33.58 -22.06
CA LEU A 96 7.43 -33.78 -20.83
C LEU A 96 6.66 -33.14 -19.67
N PRO A 97 6.35 -33.88 -18.59
CA PRO A 97 5.73 -33.30 -17.41
C PRO A 97 6.66 -32.23 -16.81
N LEU A 98 6.10 -31.10 -16.42
CA LEU A 98 6.81 -29.92 -15.94
C LEU A 98 6.01 -29.28 -14.80
N THR A 99 6.62 -29.22 -13.63
CA THR A 99 6.17 -28.36 -12.53
C THR A 99 7.12 -27.18 -12.43
N LEU A 100 6.57 -25.97 -12.42
CA LEU A 100 7.31 -24.72 -12.33
C LEU A 100 6.74 -23.88 -11.18
N ALA A 101 7.60 -23.48 -10.25
CA ALA A 101 7.26 -22.54 -9.20
C ALA A 101 8.27 -21.39 -9.23
N GLY A 102 7.79 -20.16 -9.32
CA GLY A 102 8.67 -19.00 -9.42
C GLY A 102 8.06 -17.73 -8.87
N SER A 103 8.92 -16.76 -8.63
CA SER A 103 8.52 -15.42 -8.22
C SER A 103 9.37 -14.38 -8.92
N MET A 104 8.73 -13.29 -9.33
CA MET A 104 9.39 -12.14 -9.91
C MET A 104 8.90 -10.87 -9.21
N GLY A 105 9.79 -10.22 -8.47
CA GLY A 105 9.42 -9.17 -7.52
C GLY A 105 8.45 -9.70 -6.45
N GLN A 106 7.19 -9.28 -6.52
CA GLN A 106 6.12 -9.70 -5.60
C GLN A 106 5.07 -10.61 -6.26
N ALA A 107 5.19 -10.87 -7.57
CA ALA A 107 4.34 -11.81 -8.27
C ALA A 107 4.86 -13.24 -8.07
N ARG A 108 3.96 -14.20 -7.92
CA ARG A 108 4.26 -15.63 -7.79
C ARG A 108 3.47 -16.42 -8.82
N LEU A 109 4.14 -17.36 -9.47
CA LEU A 109 3.59 -18.28 -10.44
C LEU A 109 3.85 -19.71 -9.96
N GLU A 110 2.80 -20.52 -10.00
CA GLU A 110 2.87 -21.97 -9.91
C GLU A 110 2.23 -22.53 -11.18
N PHE A 111 2.86 -23.50 -11.81
CA PHE A 111 2.40 -24.17 -13.02
C PHE A 111 2.66 -25.66 -12.89
N ASP A 112 1.67 -26.46 -13.27
CA ASP A 112 1.74 -27.91 -13.32
C ASP A 112 1.14 -28.40 -14.63
N GLY A 113 1.93 -29.08 -15.45
CA GLY A 113 1.51 -29.47 -16.77
C GLY A 113 2.60 -30.13 -17.56
N HIS A 114 2.63 -29.87 -18.87
CA HIS A 114 3.57 -30.45 -19.79
C HIS A 114 4.19 -29.39 -20.72
N ALA A 115 5.41 -29.65 -21.17
CA ALA A 115 6.11 -28.86 -22.18
C ALA A 115 6.67 -29.78 -23.27
N ALA A 116 6.79 -29.30 -24.52
CA ALA A 116 7.58 -30.03 -25.51
C ALA A 116 9.07 -30.02 -25.16
N ASP A 117 9.54 -28.93 -24.54
CA ASP A 117 10.95 -28.76 -24.21
C ASP A 117 11.14 -27.78 -23.04
N ILE A 118 12.13 -28.03 -22.19
CA ILE A 118 12.34 -27.28 -20.94
C ILE A 118 13.26 -26.05 -21.16
N VAL A 119 13.96 -26.00 -22.30
CA VAL A 119 14.97 -24.97 -22.58
C VAL A 119 14.36 -23.76 -23.27
N HIS A 120 13.54 -23.97 -24.31
CA HIS A 120 12.90 -22.96 -25.12
C HIS A 120 11.42 -22.76 -24.75
N LEU A 121 10.79 -23.75 -24.09
CA LEU A 121 9.38 -23.71 -23.66
C LEU A 121 8.46 -23.29 -24.81
N ARG A 122 8.65 -23.88 -26.00
CA ARG A 122 7.87 -23.50 -27.21
C ARG A 122 6.41 -23.89 -27.10
N SER A 123 6.13 -25.00 -26.44
CA SER A 123 4.77 -25.39 -26.08
C SER A 123 4.67 -25.64 -24.58
N LEU A 124 3.55 -25.20 -24.02
CA LEU A 124 3.18 -25.42 -22.63
C LEU A 124 1.69 -25.75 -22.61
N ASP A 125 1.27 -26.71 -21.81
CA ASP A 125 -0.14 -26.99 -21.55
C ASP A 125 -0.28 -27.48 -20.11
N GLY A 126 -1.04 -26.78 -19.28
CA GLY A 126 -1.17 -27.12 -17.87
C GLY A 126 -2.04 -26.17 -17.06
N ASP A 127 -2.21 -26.50 -15.80
CA ASP A 127 -2.87 -25.67 -14.80
C ASP A 127 -1.86 -24.68 -14.22
N TYR A 128 -2.32 -23.48 -13.89
CA TYR A 128 -1.49 -22.46 -13.24
C TYR A 128 -2.23 -21.71 -12.15
N THR A 129 -1.45 -21.21 -11.20
CA THR A 129 -1.86 -20.22 -10.20
C THR A 129 -0.90 -19.04 -10.26
N LEU A 130 -1.43 -17.85 -10.48
CA LEU A 130 -0.67 -16.60 -10.52
C LEU A 130 -1.23 -15.64 -9.47
N SER A 131 -0.37 -15.09 -8.61
CA SER A 131 -0.78 -14.15 -7.57
C SER A 131 0.19 -13.00 -7.43
N GLY A 132 -0.28 -11.86 -6.93
CA GLY A 132 0.56 -10.69 -6.73
C GLY A 132 -0.17 -9.50 -6.15
N PRO A 133 0.55 -8.40 -5.88
CA PRO A 133 -0.02 -7.17 -5.33
C PRO A 133 -0.87 -6.39 -6.34
N SER A 134 -0.70 -6.62 -7.64
CA SER A 134 -1.42 -5.98 -8.75
C SER A 134 -1.22 -6.74 -10.06
N LEU A 135 -2.16 -6.64 -11.00
CA LEU A 135 -2.02 -7.24 -12.33
C LEU A 135 -0.80 -6.68 -13.09
N ALA A 136 -0.51 -5.38 -12.98
CA ALA A 136 0.72 -4.77 -13.50
C ALA A 136 2.00 -5.53 -13.08
N ALA A 137 2.10 -5.92 -11.81
CA ALA A 137 3.29 -6.61 -11.30
C ALA A 137 3.52 -7.98 -11.95
N ALA A 138 2.48 -8.60 -12.52
CA ALA A 138 2.56 -9.85 -13.24
C ALA A 138 2.67 -9.65 -14.76
N GLY A 139 2.05 -8.60 -15.31
CA GLY A 139 2.16 -8.24 -16.72
C GLY A 139 3.61 -7.95 -17.14
N ASP A 140 4.37 -7.24 -16.31
CA ASP A 140 5.80 -6.97 -16.51
C ASP A 140 6.63 -8.27 -16.68
N ALA A 141 6.18 -9.39 -16.11
CA ALA A 141 6.88 -10.68 -16.17
C ALA A 141 6.80 -11.36 -17.53
N VAL A 142 5.72 -11.09 -18.27
CA VAL A 142 5.41 -11.71 -19.56
C VAL A 142 5.45 -10.71 -20.71
N GLY A 143 5.93 -9.48 -20.46
CA GLY A 143 6.01 -8.42 -21.47
C GLY A 143 4.65 -7.83 -21.85
N VAL A 144 3.65 -7.97 -20.98
CA VAL A 144 2.28 -7.46 -21.20
C VAL A 144 2.04 -6.27 -20.28
N THR A 145 1.74 -5.10 -20.84
CA THR A 145 1.43 -3.92 -20.02
C THR A 145 0.02 -4.04 -19.44
N LEU A 146 -0.08 -4.50 -18.19
CA LEU A 146 -1.36 -4.59 -17.47
C LEU A 146 -1.54 -3.40 -16.52
N PRO A 147 -2.78 -2.98 -16.25
CA PRO A 147 -3.04 -1.88 -15.32
C PRO A 147 -2.66 -2.22 -13.89
N THR A 148 -2.34 -1.20 -13.10
CA THR A 148 -2.20 -1.36 -11.65
C THR A 148 -3.59 -1.60 -11.04
N THR A 149 -3.73 -2.63 -10.21
CA THR A 149 -4.98 -3.01 -9.55
C THR A 149 -4.75 -3.29 -8.07
N ALA A 150 -5.81 -3.63 -7.34
CA ALA A 150 -5.67 -4.33 -6.06
C ALA A 150 -4.96 -5.69 -6.20
N ALA A 151 -4.61 -6.28 -5.06
CA ALA A 151 -4.03 -7.62 -5.00
C ALA A 151 -4.93 -8.63 -5.71
N PHE A 152 -4.30 -9.55 -6.44
CA PHE A 152 -4.99 -10.49 -7.29
C PHE A 152 -4.49 -11.92 -7.08
N GLU A 153 -5.38 -12.85 -7.38
CA GLU A 153 -5.09 -14.26 -7.53
C GLU A 153 -5.88 -14.81 -8.71
N MET A 154 -5.19 -15.47 -9.63
CA MET A 154 -5.69 -16.02 -10.88
C MET A 154 -5.37 -17.50 -10.94
N ARG A 155 -6.36 -18.32 -11.27
CA ARG A 155 -6.23 -19.75 -11.50
C ARG A 155 -6.90 -20.13 -12.80
N GLY A 156 -6.30 -21.07 -13.52
CA GLY A 156 -6.86 -21.54 -14.78
C GLY A 156 -5.94 -22.49 -15.51
N LYS A 157 -6.26 -22.72 -16.77
CA LYS A 157 -5.43 -23.47 -17.70
C LYS A 157 -4.66 -22.52 -18.60
N LEU A 158 -3.41 -22.83 -18.86
CA LEU A 158 -2.52 -22.09 -19.73
C LEU A 158 -2.06 -23.03 -20.85
N ARG A 159 -2.20 -22.55 -22.08
CA ARG A 159 -1.62 -23.16 -23.25
C ARG A 159 -0.73 -22.14 -23.94
N LYS A 160 0.43 -22.59 -24.39
CA LYS A 160 1.32 -21.85 -25.27
C LYS A 160 1.56 -22.69 -26.51
N ALA A 161 1.38 -22.08 -27.67
CA ALA A 161 1.72 -22.66 -28.96
C ALA A 161 2.65 -21.69 -29.68
N ASP A 162 3.95 -22.00 -29.65
CA ASP A 162 5.02 -21.14 -30.15
C ASP A 162 5.03 -19.79 -29.41
N GLN A 163 4.57 -18.70 -30.02
CA GLN A 163 4.48 -17.39 -29.37
C GLN A 163 3.08 -17.03 -28.87
N VAL A 164 2.05 -17.78 -29.29
CA VAL A 164 0.66 -17.48 -28.94
C VAL A 164 0.34 -18.13 -27.60
N TRP A 165 -0.16 -17.32 -26.68
CA TRP A 165 -0.63 -17.76 -25.37
C TRP A 165 -2.15 -17.79 -25.37
N SER A 166 -2.74 -18.86 -24.88
CA SER A 166 -4.17 -18.92 -24.57
C SER A 166 -4.37 -19.39 -23.14
N THR A 167 -5.34 -18.80 -22.46
CA THR A 167 -5.67 -19.16 -21.09
C THR A 167 -7.17 -19.19 -20.87
N GLU A 168 -7.62 -20.26 -20.22
CA GLU A 168 -8.96 -20.38 -19.66
C GLU A 168 -8.86 -20.08 -18.17
N VAL A 169 -9.24 -18.87 -17.79
CA VAL A 169 -9.21 -18.37 -16.42
C VAL A 169 -10.47 -18.85 -15.70
N ALA A 170 -10.32 -19.95 -14.95
CA ALA A 170 -11.39 -20.52 -14.14
C ALA A 170 -11.81 -19.59 -12.98
N SER A 171 -10.84 -18.91 -12.36
CA SER A 171 -11.13 -17.93 -11.31
C SER A 171 -10.08 -16.82 -11.28
N LEU A 172 -10.53 -15.57 -11.31
CA LEU A 172 -9.74 -14.39 -11.08
C LEU A 172 -10.38 -13.57 -9.95
N SER A 173 -9.65 -13.40 -8.86
CA SER A 173 -9.99 -12.48 -7.79
C SER A 173 -9.09 -11.25 -7.88
N VAL A 174 -9.68 -10.07 -7.82
CA VAL A 174 -8.96 -8.79 -7.74
C VAL A 174 -9.66 -7.96 -6.67
N GLY A 175 -9.07 -7.85 -5.48
CA GLY A 175 -9.74 -7.22 -4.35
C GLY A 175 -11.07 -7.91 -3.99
N ALA A 176 -12.19 -7.21 -4.17
CA ALA A 176 -13.55 -7.74 -3.96
C ALA A 176 -14.20 -8.29 -5.24
N SER A 177 -13.57 -8.10 -6.40
CA SER A 177 -14.05 -8.55 -7.70
C SER A 177 -13.81 -10.06 -7.89
N ARG A 178 -14.77 -10.74 -8.52
CA ARG A 178 -14.71 -12.17 -8.88
C ARG A 178 -15.09 -12.35 -10.34
N LEU A 179 -14.11 -12.75 -11.14
CA LEU A 179 -14.15 -12.80 -12.59
C LEU A 179 -13.64 -14.17 -13.07
N ALA A 180 -13.93 -14.47 -14.34
CA ALA A 180 -13.47 -15.63 -15.08
C ALA A 180 -13.46 -15.25 -16.56
N GLY A 181 -12.82 -16.05 -17.41
CA GLY A 181 -12.74 -15.69 -18.81
C GLY A 181 -11.82 -16.57 -19.62
N GLU A 182 -11.82 -16.30 -20.92
CA GLU A 182 -10.93 -16.94 -21.87
C GLU A 182 -10.18 -15.84 -22.59
N PHE A 183 -8.85 -15.95 -22.65
CA PHE A 183 -8.00 -14.94 -23.27
C PHE A 183 -6.97 -15.60 -24.18
N SER A 184 -6.69 -14.95 -25.30
CA SER A 184 -5.62 -15.29 -26.23
C SER A 184 -4.77 -14.05 -26.47
N TYR A 185 -3.47 -14.19 -26.28
CA TYR A 185 -2.48 -13.14 -26.49
C TYR A 185 -1.51 -13.55 -27.60
N ASP A 186 -1.45 -12.72 -28.65
CA ASP A 186 -0.58 -12.92 -29.80
C ASP A 186 0.42 -11.75 -29.90
N PRO A 187 1.71 -11.97 -29.58
CA PRO A 187 2.75 -10.94 -29.65
C PRO A 187 3.41 -10.82 -31.04
N ARG A 188 3.04 -11.65 -32.02
CA ARG A 188 3.68 -11.66 -33.35
C ARG A 188 3.43 -10.38 -34.17
N PRO A 189 2.25 -9.73 -34.11
CA PRO A 189 2.05 -8.45 -34.78
C PRO A 189 2.91 -7.34 -34.14
N GLU A 190 3.18 -6.27 -34.88
CA GLU A 190 3.95 -5.11 -34.38
C GLU A 190 3.35 -4.50 -33.11
N VAL A 191 2.01 -4.49 -33.01
CA VAL A 191 1.28 -4.18 -31.79
C VAL A 191 0.58 -5.46 -31.32
N PRO A 192 0.94 -6.02 -30.15
CA PRO A 192 0.36 -7.26 -29.65
C PRO A 192 -1.17 -7.22 -29.59
N LEU A 193 -1.82 -8.37 -29.81
CA LEU A 193 -3.27 -8.50 -29.81
C LEU A 193 -3.76 -9.38 -28.65
N LEU A 194 -4.70 -8.86 -27.86
CA LEU A 194 -5.41 -9.59 -26.81
C LEU A 194 -6.87 -9.82 -27.20
N ASN A 195 -7.28 -11.06 -27.42
CA ASN A 195 -8.66 -11.43 -27.69
C ASN A 195 -9.26 -12.22 -26.53
N GLY A 196 -10.56 -12.11 -26.27
CA GLY A 196 -11.16 -12.96 -25.26
C GLY A 196 -12.60 -12.68 -24.88
N SER A 197 -13.03 -13.36 -23.83
CA SER A 197 -14.28 -13.08 -23.13
C SER A 197 -14.01 -12.96 -21.63
N LEU A 198 -14.58 -11.93 -21.02
CA LEU A 198 -14.56 -11.69 -19.58
C LEU A 198 -15.98 -11.87 -19.05
N HIS A 199 -16.16 -12.79 -18.13
CA HIS A 199 -17.41 -12.99 -17.43
C HIS A 199 -17.20 -13.03 -15.92
N GLY A 200 -18.27 -12.93 -15.14
CA GLY A 200 -18.12 -12.97 -13.68
C GLY A 200 -19.38 -12.64 -12.91
N GLU A 201 -19.34 -13.00 -11.63
CA GLU A 201 -20.43 -12.70 -10.70
C GLU A 201 -20.46 -11.22 -10.33
N ARG A 202 -19.28 -10.60 -10.14
CA ARG A 202 -19.20 -9.22 -9.66
C ARG A 202 -17.88 -8.56 -10.03
N LEU A 203 -17.97 -7.39 -10.67
CA LEU A 203 -16.85 -6.45 -10.83
C LEU A 203 -17.07 -5.23 -9.94
N VAL A 204 -16.05 -4.81 -9.21
CA VAL A 204 -16.08 -3.62 -8.35
C VAL A 204 -15.13 -2.56 -8.92
N LEU A 205 -15.66 -1.42 -9.36
CA LEU A 205 -14.85 -0.38 -10.00
C LEU A 205 -13.72 0.15 -9.11
N ALA A 206 -13.90 0.17 -7.78
CA ALA A 206 -12.86 0.57 -6.83
C ALA A 206 -11.61 -0.32 -6.87
N ASP A 207 -11.73 -1.59 -7.24
CA ASP A 207 -10.58 -2.50 -7.36
C ASP A 207 -9.72 -2.18 -8.59
N LEU A 208 -10.34 -1.52 -9.59
CA LEU A 208 -9.69 -0.97 -10.79
C LEU A 208 -9.27 0.49 -10.61
N ALA A 209 -9.60 1.14 -9.50
CA ALA A 209 -9.30 2.55 -9.28
C ALA A 209 -7.79 2.89 -9.34
N PRO A 210 -6.86 2.01 -8.91
CA PRO A 210 -5.44 2.25 -9.14
C PRO A 210 -5.04 2.36 -10.61
N ALA A 211 -5.79 1.74 -11.52
CA ALA A 211 -5.54 1.81 -12.97
C ALA A 211 -5.78 3.20 -13.53
N ILE A 212 -6.66 3.97 -12.88
CA ILE A 212 -6.99 5.35 -13.25
C ILE A 212 -6.31 6.38 -12.32
N GLY A 213 -5.31 5.96 -11.54
CA GLY A 213 -4.48 6.85 -10.72
C GLY A 213 -4.98 7.12 -9.29
N ALA A 214 -6.01 6.42 -8.81
CA ALA A 214 -6.46 6.53 -7.41
C ALA A 214 -5.57 5.67 -6.47
N PRO A 215 -5.36 6.08 -5.20
CA PRO A 215 -4.56 5.29 -4.27
C PRO A 215 -5.20 3.92 -3.98
N PRO A 216 -4.44 2.82 -3.94
CA PRO A 216 -4.97 1.50 -3.58
C PRO A 216 -5.52 1.50 -2.15
N ARG A 217 -6.63 0.80 -1.92
CA ARG A 217 -7.15 0.60 -0.56
C ARG A 217 -6.15 -0.19 0.27
N PRO A 218 -5.88 0.20 1.53
CA PRO A 218 -5.14 -0.66 2.43
C PRO A 218 -5.91 -1.96 2.64
N THR A 219 -5.35 -3.07 2.18
CA THR A 219 -5.90 -4.40 2.42
C THR A 219 -5.90 -4.64 3.93
N ARG A 220 -7.07 -4.88 4.53
CA ARG A 220 -7.17 -5.24 5.94
C ARG A 220 -6.55 -6.64 6.08
N ALA A 221 -5.28 -6.69 6.46
CA ALA A 221 -4.57 -7.94 6.73
C ALA A 221 -5.36 -8.73 7.80
N THR A 222 -5.90 -9.87 7.38
CA THR A 222 -6.49 -10.87 8.26
C THR A 222 -5.39 -11.47 9.14
N GLY A 223 -5.66 -11.55 10.45
CA GLY A 223 -5.08 -12.54 11.37
C GLY A 223 -3.65 -12.38 11.90
N ALA A 224 -2.68 -11.81 11.18
CA ALA A 224 -1.27 -11.95 11.59
C ALA A 224 -0.78 -10.94 12.67
N ALA A 225 -1.41 -9.77 12.78
CA ALA A 225 -0.94 -8.69 13.67
C ALA A 225 -1.35 -8.85 15.15
N ALA A 226 -2.28 -9.77 15.47
CA ALA A 226 -2.69 -10.04 16.84
C ALA A 226 -1.80 -11.07 17.55
N ALA A 227 -1.10 -11.93 16.79
CA ALA A 227 -0.18 -12.93 17.36
C ALA A 227 1.21 -12.34 17.70
N ALA A 228 1.68 -11.36 16.93
CA ALA A 228 2.99 -10.72 17.15
C ALA A 228 3.06 -9.87 18.43
N ARG A 229 1.91 -9.40 18.96
CA ARG A 229 1.87 -8.62 20.19
C ARG A 229 1.93 -9.48 21.46
N ARG A 230 1.53 -10.76 21.42
CA ARG A 230 1.66 -11.66 22.58
C ARG A 230 3.08 -12.19 22.78
N ASN A 231 3.82 -12.45 21.70
CA ASN A 231 5.20 -12.96 21.80
C ASN A 231 6.26 -11.87 22.14
N GLY A 232 5.94 -10.58 21.99
CA GLY A 232 6.83 -9.48 22.33
C GLY A 232 6.95 -9.22 23.84
N ASP A 233 5.85 -9.44 24.57
CA ASP A 233 5.78 -9.21 26.01
C ASP A 233 6.44 -10.34 26.82
N GLU A 234 6.45 -11.58 26.31
CA GLU A 234 7.10 -12.71 27.00
C GLU A 234 8.64 -12.70 26.86
N ARG A 235 9.20 -12.20 25.75
CA ARG A 235 10.67 -12.12 25.55
C ARG A 235 11.33 -11.00 26.36
N SER A 236 10.59 -9.95 26.70
CA SER A 236 11.10 -8.82 27.49
C SER A 236 11.27 -9.14 28.99
N ALA A 237 10.70 -10.25 29.48
CA ALA A 237 10.85 -10.72 30.85
C ALA A 237 12.06 -11.66 31.05
N ALA A 238 12.58 -12.27 29.98
CA ALA A 238 13.70 -13.21 30.03
C ALA A 238 15.07 -12.52 29.92
N ASP A 239 15.20 -11.44 29.14
CA ASP A 239 16.49 -10.72 28.93
C ASP A 239 16.95 -9.87 30.13
N ARG A 240 16.12 -9.74 31.17
CA ARG A 240 16.47 -9.03 32.42
C ARG A 240 17.15 -9.92 33.46
N ARG A 241 17.18 -11.25 33.30
CA ARG A 241 17.81 -12.16 34.28
C ARG A 241 19.23 -12.58 33.93
N ASP A 242 19.68 -12.36 32.68
CA ASP A 242 21.00 -12.80 32.21
C ASP A 242 22.08 -11.69 32.22
N LYS A 243 21.69 -10.43 32.42
CA LYS A 243 22.62 -9.28 32.43
C LYS A 243 23.29 -9.02 33.78
N ASP A 244 22.83 -9.65 34.85
CA ASP A 244 23.45 -9.54 36.18
C ASP A 244 24.61 -10.54 36.38
N ALA A 245 24.78 -11.53 35.49
CA ALA A 245 25.80 -12.58 35.63
C ALA A 245 27.12 -12.33 34.87
N VAL A 246 27.23 -11.27 34.06
CA VAL A 246 28.41 -11.02 33.19
C VAL A 246 29.27 -9.84 33.64
N ARG A 247 28.97 -9.24 34.81
CA ARG A 247 29.70 -8.07 35.31
C ARG A 247 30.94 -8.37 36.15
N GLU A 248 31.33 -9.64 36.29
CA GLU A 248 32.41 -10.04 37.22
C GLU A 248 33.67 -10.63 36.55
N ASN A 249 33.82 -10.60 35.22
CA ASN A 249 35.03 -11.13 34.59
C ASN A 249 35.45 -10.35 33.33
N ALA A 250 36.15 -9.22 33.51
CA ALA A 250 37.09 -8.69 32.52
C ALA A 250 37.85 -7.48 33.10
N ARG A 251 38.68 -7.75 34.12
CA ARG A 251 39.76 -6.85 34.55
C ARG A 251 41.08 -7.55 34.21
N ALA A 252 41.53 -7.49 32.97
CA ALA A 252 42.91 -7.87 32.60
C ALA A 252 43.27 -7.43 31.17
N GLN A 253 44.47 -6.85 31.07
CA GLN A 253 45.32 -6.68 29.88
C GLN A 253 45.03 -5.51 28.93
N GLY A 254 45.91 -4.52 29.02
CA GLY A 254 46.20 -3.55 27.95
C GLY A 254 47.38 -4.00 27.08
N GLY A 255 47.64 -3.25 26.01
CA GLY A 255 48.89 -3.34 25.26
C GLY A 255 48.82 -2.95 23.77
N GLU A 256 49.04 -1.66 23.51
CA GLU A 256 49.88 -1.03 22.46
C GLU A 256 49.70 -1.21 20.93
N THR A 257 50.13 -0.12 20.26
CA THR A 257 50.47 0.14 18.83
C THR A 257 49.27 0.40 17.90
N GLY A 258 49.28 1.33 16.95
CA GLY A 258 50.29 2.24 16.41
C GLY A 258 49.73 2.83 15.10
N SER A 259 50.02 4.11 14.85
CA SER A 259 49.62 4.97 13.72
C SER A 259 49.52 4.31 12.32
N GLY A 260 48.48 4.70 11.56
CA GLY A 260 48.39 4.51 10.12
C GLY A 260 47.36 5.43 9.45
N LYS A 261 47.80 6.59 8.96
CA LYS A 261 47.03 7.49 8.08
C LYS A 261 46.74 6.79 6.74
N ALA A 262 45.49 6.82 6.29
CA ALA A 262 45.15 6.81 4.87
C ALA A 262 43.85 7.60 4.63
N SER A 263 44.03 8.72 3.94
CA SER A 263 43.04 9.56 3.31
C SER A 263 42.19 8.80 2.28
N SER A 264 40.87 9.01 2.30
CA SER A 264 40.07 8.99 1.07
C SER A 264 38.83 9.85 1.25
N GLN A 265 38.73 10.82 0.36
CA GLN A 265 37.63 11.74 0.15
C GLN A 265 36.32 11.00 -0.19
N SER A 266 35.21 11.49 0.36
CA SER A 266 33.87 11.30 -0.19
C SER A 266 33.10 12.58 0.17
N ALA A 267 33.06 13.58 -0.71
CA ALA A 267 32.14 13.67 -1.85
C ALA A 267 30.68 13.59 -1.38
N THR A 268 30.09 14.79 -1.26
CA THR A 268 28.67 15.07 -1.09
C THR A 268 27.81 14.28 -2.06
N PRO A 269 26.81 13.51 -1.61
CA PRO A 269 25.68 13.14 -2.44
C PRO A 269 24.56 14.15 -2.20
N GLU A 270 24.30 14.96 -3.23
CA GLU A 270 23.05 15.68 -3.39
C GLU A 270 21.88 14.70 -3.27
N ARG A 271 21.01 14.93 -2.27
CA ARG A 271 19.74 14.20 -2.17
C ARG A 271 18.78 14.76 -3.20
N GLY A 272 18.60 13.98 -4.27
CA GLY A 272 17.51 14.12 -5.23
C GLY A 272 16.15 14.20 -4.53
N GLY A 273 15.31 15.10 -5.04
CA GLY A 273 14.02 15.45 -4.49
C GLY A 273 13.05 14.27 -4.42
N ALA A 274 12.57 13.98 -3.22
CA ALA A 274 11.34 13.25 -3.03
C ALA A 274 10.16 14.21 -3.27
N ALA A 275 9.44 13.97 -4.38
CA ALA A 275 8.21 14.66 -4.71
C ALA A 275 7.15 14.39 -3.63
N GLY A 276 7.01 15.35 -2.71
CA GLY A 276 5.96 15.37 -1.70
C GLY A 276 4.58 15.55 -2.33
N ALA A 277 3.66 14.71 -1.86
CA ALA A 277 2.22 14.67 -2.13
C ALA A 277 1.61 16.05 -2.42
N ARG A 278 1.22 16.29 -3.67
CA ARG A 278 0.36 17.40 -4.07
C ARG A 278 -1.10 16.92 -4.15
N GLY A 279 -1.94 17.51 -3.31
CA GLY A 279 -3.36 17.81 -3.56
C GLY A 279 -4.32 16.63 -3.82
N ASN A 280 -5.06 16.24 -2.79
CA ASN A 280 -6.25 15.40 -2.93
C ASN A 280 -7.39 16.23 -3.57
N ARG A 281 -7.44 16.26 -4.91
CA ARG A 281 -8.45 16.94 -5.73
C ARG A 281 -9.44 15.91 -6.29
N LEU A 282 -10.70 16.32 -6.52
CA LEU A 282 -11.80 15.47 -6.98
C LEU A 282 -11.61 14.83 -8.37
N LEU A 283 -10.58 15.25 -9.10
CA LEU A 283 -10.10 14.59 -10.31
C LEU A 283 -8.64 14.16 -10.09
N PRO A 284 -8.29 12.88 -10.34
CA PRO A 284 -6.92 12.40 -10.17
C PRO A 284 -5.95 13.22 -11.02
N GLN A 285 -4.86 13.71 -10.41
CA GLN A 285 -3.77 14.45 -11.08
C GLN A 285 -2.55 13.57 -11.40
N ARG A 286 -2.64 12.27 -11.13
CA ARG A 286 -1.69 11.34 -11.74
C ARG A 286 -2.07 11.28 -13.22
N GLU A 287 -1.16 11.62 -14.11
CA GLU A 287 -1.39 11.46 -15.55
C GLU A 287 -1.91 10.06 -15.76
N PHE A 288 -3.13 9.97 -16.30
CA PHE A 288 -3.66 8.72 -16.78
C PHE A 288 -2.60 8.18 -17.75
N ASP A 289 -2.06 6.98 -17.49
CA ASP A 289 -0.93 6.44 -18.24
C ASP A 289 -1.40 6.08 -19.66
N ILE A 290 -1.49 7.12 -20.50
CA ILE A 290 -1.87 7.06 -21.90
C ILE A 290 -0.92 6.18 -22.71
N PRO A 291 0.41 6.18 -22.47
CA PRO A 291 1.32 5.26 -23.15
C PRO A 291 0.90 3.78 -23.04
N SER A 292 0.35 3.36 -21.90
CA SER A 292 -0.10 1.98 -21.67
C SER A 292 -1.23 1.53 -22.62
N LEU A 293 -2.11 2.43 -23.07
CA LEU A 293 -3.21 2.10 -23.98
C LEU A 293 -2.77 1.90 -25.44
N ARG A 294 -1.52 2.24 -25.77
CA ARG A 294 -0.92 2.05 -27.10
C ARG A 294 -0.04 0.80 -27.18
N ALA A 295 0.24 0.18 -26.04
CA ALA A 295 1.13 -0.97 -25.96
C ALA A 295 0.50 -2.28 -26.48
N MET A 296 -0.83 -2.34 -26.63
CA MET A 296 -1.52 -3.47 -27.23
C MET A 296 -2.87 -3.08 -27.84
N ASN A 297 -3.35 -3.90 -28.76
CA ASN A 297 -4.74 -3.91 -29.19
C ASN A 297 -5.52 -5.00 -28.45
N ALA A 298 -6.81 -4.79 -28.24
CA ALA A 298 -7.65 -5.76 -27.57
C ALA A 298 -9.07 -5.86 -28.16
N SER A 299 -9.66 -7.05 -28.09
CA SER A 299 -11.07 -7.31 -28.39
C SER A 299 -11.63 -8.29 -27.36
N VAL A 300 -12.40 -7.78 -26.40
CA VAL A 300 -12.88 -8.54 -25.24
C VAL A 300 -14.40 -8.40 -25.10
N LYS A 301 -15.11 -9.52 -25.18
CA LYS A 301 -16.54 -9.58 -24.88
C LYS A 301 -16.75 -9.58 -23.36
N ILE A 302 -17.54 -8.65 -22.84
CA ILE A 302 -17.81 -8.50 -21.40
C ILE A 302 -19.22 -9.01 -21.11
N ALA A 303 -19.37 -9.89 -20.12
CA ALA A 303 -20.65 -10.40 -19.64
C ALA A 303 -20.62 -10.60 -18.10
N LEU A 304 -21.01 -9.56 -17.36
CA LEU A 304 -20.99 -9.55 -15.90
C LEU A 304 -22.41 -9.62 -15.35
N ARG A 305 -22.62 -10.39 -14.27
CA ARG A 305 -23.90 -10.39 -13.56
C ARG A 305 -24.13 -9.11 -12.78
N GLU A 306 -23.06 -8.51 -12.26
CA GLU A 306 -23.10 -7.28 -11.48
C GLU A 306 -21.86 -6.40 -11.72
N LEU A 307 -22.09 -5.13 -12.00
CA LEU A 307 -21.09 -4.07 -11.91
C LEU A 307 -21.41 -3.16 -10.73
N ASP A 308 -20.59 -3.23 -9.70
CA ASP A 308 -20.61 -2.33 -8.56
C ASP A 308 -19.84 -1.05 -8.91
N LEU A 309 -20.59 0.04 -9.06
CA LEU A 309 -20.07 1.36 -9.41
C LEU A 309 -19.23 2.00 -8.30
N SER A 310 -19.09 1.33 -7.15
CA SER A 310 -18.27 1.75 -6.01
C SER A 310 -18.67 3.12 -5.44
N THR A 311 -19.95 3.45 -5.60
CA THR A 311 -20.58 4.63 -5.07
C THR A 311 -21.84 4.22 -4.33
N GLU A 312 -22.07 4.81 -3.17
CA GLU A 312 -23.32 4.62 -2.43
C GLU A 312 -24.49 5.40 -3.04
N ALA A 313 -24.24 6.20 -4.06
CA ALA A 313 -25.25 7.04 -4.71
C ALA A 313 -26.02 6.34 -5.83
N LEU A 314 -25.50 5.23 -6.37
CA LEU A 314 -26.08 4.52 -7.51
C LEU A 314 -26.22 3.02 -7.20
N GLU A 315 -27.36 2.43 -7.53
CA GLU A 315 -27.53 0.97 -7.53
C GLU A 315 -26.56 0.32 -8.54
N PRO A 316 -25.97 -0.86 -8.23
CA PRO A 316 -25.16 -1.62 -9.18
C PRO A 316 -25.89 -1.92 -10.49
N LEU A 317 -25.14 -2.05 -11.59
CA LEU A 317 -25.70 -2.42 -12.88
C LEU A 317 -25.81 -3.95 -12.98
N ARG A 318 -26.98 -4.47 -13.36
CA ARG A 318 -27.28 -5.91 -13.37
C ARG A 318 -28.25 -6.32 -14.49
N PRO A 319 -27.87 -7.20 -15.43
CA PRO A 319 -26.50 -7.57 -15.81
C PRO A 319 -25.81 -6.43 -16.57
N LEU A 320 -24.51 -6.57 -16.86
CA LEU A 320 -23.74 -5.71 -17.75
C LEU A 320 -23.12 -6.56 -18.88
N GLU A 321 -23.45 -6.22 -20.12
CA GLU A 321 -22.89 -6.85 -21.32
C GLU A 321 -22.34 -5.78 -22.27
N GLY A 322 -21.31 -6.11 -23.03
CA GLY A 322 -20.77 -5.23 -24.07
C GLY A 322 -19.53 -5.80 -24.75
N MET A 323 -19.04 -5.11 -25.77
CA MET A 323 -17.81 -5.45 -26.47
C MET A 323 -16.78 -4.34 -26.24
N LEU A 324 -15.68 -4.66 -25.56
CA LEU A 324 -14.55 -3.76 -25.39
C LEU A 324 -13.56 -3.99 -26.54
N THR A 325 -13.25 -2.92 -27.26
CA THR A 325 -12.19 -2.89 -28.28
C THR A 325 -11.19 -1.81 -27.94
N LEU A 326 -9.90 -2.12 -28.07
CA LEU A 326 -8.79 -1.19 -27.93
C LEU A 326 -7.97 -1.26 -29.20
N ASN A 327 -7.91 -0.15 -29.95
CA ASN A 327 -7.17 -0.09 -31.20
C ASN A 327 -6.28 1.16 -31.20
N ASN A 328 -4.98 0.96 -31.05
CA ASN A 328 -3.96 2.02 -31.14
C ASN A 328 -4.31 3.26 -30.28
N GLY A 329 -4.70 3.03 -29.02
CA GLY A 329 -5.09 4.07 -28.06
C GLY A 329 -6.56 4.52 -28.11
N LEU A 330 -7.39 4.04 -29.05
CA LEU A 330 -8.84 4.22 -29.03
C LEU A 330 -9.49 3.06 -28.28
N LEU A 331 -9.96 3.33 -27.07
CA LEU A 331 -10.76 2.39 -26.27
C LEU A 331 -12.24 2.63 -26.57
N LYS A 332 -12.98 1.58 -26.92
CA LYS A 332 -14.39 1.64 -27.25
C LYS A 332 -15.15 0.49 -26.59
N ILE A 333 -16.29 0.79 -25.98
CA ILE A 333 -17.22 -0.19 -25.45
C ILE A 333 -18.50 -0.07 -26.27
N ASP A 334 -18.65 -0.98 -27.24
CA ASP A 334 -19.82 -1.09 -28.11
C ASP A 334 -20.88 -2.01 -27.54
N GLU A 335 -22.11 -1.86 -28.03
CA GLU A 335 -23.25 -2.70 -27.67
C GLU A 335 -23.46 -2.82 -26.16
N LEU A 336 -23.13 -1.77 -25.41
CA LEU A 336 -23.31 -1.76 -23.97
C LEU A 336 -24.79 -2.02 -23.68
N ARG A 337 -25.06 -2.99 -22.81
CA ARG A 337 -26.39 -3.28 -22.26
C ARG A 337 -26.24 -3.51 -20.78
N ALA A 338 -26.86 -2.64 -20.00
CA ALA A 338 -26.86 -2.69 -18.54
C ALA A 338 -28.29 -2.66 -18.02
N GLY A 339 -28.64 -3.50 -17.06
CA GLY A 339 -29.85 -3.29 -16.27
C GLY A 339 -29.56 -2.28 -15.16
N ALA A 340 -30.44 -1.29 -14.99
CA ALA A 340 -30.31 -0.24 -13.97
C ALA A 340 -31.68 0.04 -13.35
N ALA A 341 -31.83 -0.24 -12.05
CA ALA A 341 -33.05 0.01 -11.27
C ALA A 341 -34.36 -0.46 -11.94
N GLY A 342 -34.37 -1.69 -12.48
CA GLY A 342 -35.54 -2.26 -13.18
C GLY A 342 -35.69 -1.82 -14.64
N GLY A 343 -34.94 -0.80 -15.08
CA GLY A 343 -34.83 -0.38 -16.46
C GLY A 343 -33.58 -0.93 -17.16
N ARG A 344 -33.31 -0.39 -18.35
CA ARG A 344 -32.15 -0.73 -19.18
C ARG A 344 -31.44 0.52 -19.66
N VAL A 345 -30.12 0.52 -19.55
CA VAL A 345 -29.19 1.46 -20.16
C VAL A 345 -28.50 0.74 -21.31
N SER A 346 -28.42 1.37 -22.48
CA SER A 346 -27.73 0.81 -23.64
C SER A 346 -27.03 1.87 -24.46
N GLY A 347 -25.91 1.54 -25.10
CA GLY A 347 -25.22 2.52 -25.92
C GLY A 347 -23.76 2.21 -26.19
N MET A 348 -22.98 3.27 -26.35
CA MET A 348 -21.55 3.20 -26.64
C MET A 348 -20.78 4.20 -25.77
N LEU A 349 -19.58 3.79 -25.37
CA LEU A 349 -18.58 4.64 -24.74
C LEU A 349 -17.29 4.57 -25.55
N SER A 350 -16.59 5.68 -25.70
CA SER A 350 -15.25 5.68 -26.28
C SER A 350 -14.34 6.69 -25.60
N LEU A 351 -13.08 6.31 -25.46
CA LEU A 351 -11.99 7.13 -24.97
C LEU A 351 -10.88 7.10 -26.03
N ASP A 352 -10.71 8.22 -26.72
CA ASP A 352 -9.62 8.42 -27.66
C ASP A 352 -8.44 9.09 -26.96
N SER A 353 -7.31 8.38 -26.95
CA SER A 353 -6.06 8.85 -26.33
C SER A 353 -5.00 9.29 -27.34
N GLN A 354 -5.35 9.43 -28.63
CA GLN A 354 -4.45 9.93 -29.67
C GLN A 354 -4.15 11.44 -29.53
N PRO A 355 -5.13 12.31 -29.25
CA PRO A 355 -4.88 13.74 -29.05
C PRO A 355 -4.14 14.01 -27.73
N ALA A 356 -3.51 15.18 -27.62
CA ALA A 356 -2.77 15.58 -26.41
C ALA A 356 -3.67 15.68 -25.15
N ALA A 357 -4.96 15.96 -25.33
CA ALA A 357 -5.98 15.82 -24.31
C ALA A 357 -6.93 14.70 -24.73
N PRO A 358 -7.07 13.61 -23.95
CA PRO A 358 -7.91 12.49 -24.33
C PRO A 358 -9.38 12.92 -24.47
N VAL A 359 -10.06 12.41 -25.49
CA VAL A 359 -11.45 12.73 -25.80
C VAL A 359 -12.34 11.58 -25.35
N PHE A 360 -13.21 11.86 -24.40
CA PHE A 360 -14.25 10.93 -23.97
C PHE A 360 -15.56 11.26 -24.68
N ALA A 361 -16.15 10.27 -25.35
CA ALA A 361 -17.45 10.38 -26.00
C ALA A 361 -18.38 9.26 -25.52
N THR A 362 -19.66 9.59 -25.36
CA THR A 362 -20.67 8.66 -24.84
C THR A 362 -22.00 8.91 -25.53
N ASP A 363 -22.66 7.85 -25.96
CA ASP A 363 -24.04 7.87 -26.45
C ASP A 363 -24.80 6.78 -25.69
N LEU A 364 -25.56 7.18 -24.67
CA LEU A 364 -26.29 6.26 -23.80
C LEU A 364 -27.78 6.55 -23.88
N LYS A 365 -28.56 5.49 -24.11
CA LYS A 365 -30.02 5.46 -24.14
C LYS A 365 -30.55 4.74 -22.93
N TRP A 366 -31.54 5.33 -22.29
CA TRP A 366 -32.07 4.91 -21.01
C TRP A 366 -33.56 4.63 -21.20
N SER A 367 -34.01 3.47 -20.76
CA SER A 367 -35.39 3.02 -20.98
C SER A 367 -35.94 2.37 -19.71
N GLY A 368 -37.03 2.92 -19.19
CA GLY A 368 -37.71 2.41 -17.99
C GLY A 368 -36.84 2.40 -16.72
N VAL A 369 -35.79 3.21 -16.66
CA VAL A 369 -34.93 3.33 -15.46
C VAL A 369 -35.68 4.18 -14.43
N ASP A 370 -36.00 3.57 -13.29
CA ASP A 370 -36.54 4.29 -12.14
C ASP A 370 -35.39 5.08 -11.48
N LEU A 371 -35.34 6.38 -11.75
CA LEU A 371 -34.28 7.24 -11.25
C LEU A 371 -34.34 7.43 -9.73
N ASP A 372 -35.51 7.35 -9.09
CA ASP A 372 -35.65 7.47 -7.63
C ASP A 372 -35.14 6.22 -6.91
N ARG A 373 -35.21 5.08 -7.58
CA ARG A 373 -34.60 3.83 -7.12
C ARG A 373 -33.11 3.77 -7.47
N TRP A 374 -32.73 4.18 -8.68
CA TRP A 374 -31.35 4.10 -9.15
C TRP A 374 -30.44 5.08 -8.41
N LEU A 375 -30.90 6.32 -8.26
CA LEU A 375 -30.32 7.26 -7.32
C LEU A 375 -30.74 6.79 -5.95
N THR A 376 -29.79 6.31 -5.16
CA THR A 376 -30.08 5.91 -3.79
C THR A 376 -30.32 7.18 -2.98
N VAL A 377 -31.53 7.74 -3.07
CA VAL A 377 -31.97 8.83 -2.20
C VAL A 377 -31.78 8.30 -0.79
N ARG A 378 -30.79 8.85 -0.08
CA ARG A 378 -30.37 8.39 1.24
C ARG A 378 -31.57 8.38 2.18
N ASN A 379 -32.23 7.24 2.28
CA ASN A 379 -32.83 6.82 3.53
C ASN A 379 -31.71 6.10 4.30
N PRO A 380 -30.97 6.79 5.18
CA PRO A 380 -29.94 6.13 6.01
C PRO A 380 -30.54 4.98 6.84
N ASN A 381 -31.87 4.91 6.96
CA ASN A 381 -32.55 3.84 7.66
C ASN A 381 -32.92 2.64 6.76
N ALA A 382 -32.64 2.64 5.44
CA ALA A 382 -33.04 1.55 4.55
C ALA A 382 -32.41 0.20 4.93
N LYS A 383 -31.10 0.19 5.22
CA LYS A 383 -30.38 -1.01 5.67
C LYS A 383 -30.87 -1.52 7.04
N PRO A 384 -30.95 -0.70 8.11
CA PRO A 384 -31.51 -1.18 9.37
C PRO A 384 -33.00 -1.54 9.27
N GLN A 385 -33.79 -0.94 8.36
CA GLN A 385 -35.18 -1.37 8.11
C GLN A 385 -35.26 -2.77 7.49
N ALA A 386 -34.39 -3.08 6.52
CA ALA A 386 -34.30 -4.41 5.93
C ALA A 386 -33.88 -5.47 6.97
N GLU A 387 -32.82 -5.20 7.74
CA GLU A 387 -32.37 -6.08 8.83
C GLU A 387 -33.42 -6.23 9.93
N GLN A 388 -34.22 -5.19 10.19
CA GLN A 388 -35.32 -5.23 11.15
C GLN A 388 -36.44 -6.17 10.70
N ALA A 389 -36.75 -6.19 9.40
CA ALA A 389 -37.71 -7.14 8.84
C ALA A 389 -37.20 -8.59 8.95
N THR A 390 -35.92 -8.83 8.65
CA THR A 390 -35.28 -10.16 8.78
C THR A 390 -35.25 -10.64 10.23
N ALA A 391 -34.88 -9.76 11.17
CA ALA A 391 -34.90 -10.06 12.59
C ALA A 391 -36.32 -10.34 13.10
N ALA A 392 -37.33 -9.59 12.64
CA ALA A 392 -38.72 -9.80 13.02
C ALA A 392 -39.28 -11.14 12.49
N ASP A 393 -38.92 -11.55 11.28
CA ASP A 393 -39.29 -12.86 10.74
C ASP A 393 -38.61 -14.01 11.52
N ALA A 394 -37.31 -13.90 11.78
CA ALA A 394 -36.57 -14.89 12.56
C ALA A 394 -37.15 -15.06 13.98
N HIS A 395 -37.46 -13.96 14.67
CA HIS A 395 -38.15 -14.02 15.96
C HIS A 395 -39.55 -14.61 15.86
N SER A 396 -40.29 -14.35 14.77
CA SER A 396 -41.62 -14.92 14.55
C SER A 396 -41.56 -16.42 14.31
N GLN A 397 -40.56 -16.91 13.59
CA GLN A 397 -40.30 -18.36 13.41
C GLN A 397 -39.97 -19.04 14.74
N LEU A 398 -39.06 -18.44 15.53
CA LEU A 398 -38.72 -18.94 16.85
C LEU A 398 -39.94 -18.98 17.79
N ARG A 399 -40.78 -17.92 17.81
CA ARG A 399 -42.02 -17.91 18.59
C ARG A 399 -42.97 -19.02 18.17
N ARG A 400 -43.17 -19.24 16.86
CA ARG A 400 -44.00 -20.33 16.35
C ARG A 400 -43.47 -21.70 16.79
N ALA A 401 -42.17 -21.93 16.66
CA ALA A 401 -41.53 -23.17 17.09
C ALA A 401 -41.62 -23.40 18.61
N ARG A 402 -41.56 -22.35 19.43
CA ARG A 402 -41.79 -22.44 20.88
C ARG A 402 -43.25 -22.79 21.21
N MET A 403 -44.22 -22.20 20.50
CA MET A 403 -45.65 -22.47 20.70
C MET A 403 -46.07 -23.89 20.27
N LEU A 404 -45.40 -24.46 19.26
CA LEU A 404 -45.70 -25.78 18.72
C LEU A 404 -45.24 -26.95 19.62
N GLY A 405 -44.59 -26.69 20.76
CA GLY A 405 -44.30 -27.72 21.77
C GLY A 405 -43.55 -28.94 21.21
N ASP A 406 -43.91 -30.15 21.62
CA ASP A 406 -43.16 -31.36 21.25
C ASP A 406 -43.18 -31.71 19.73
N LEU A 407 -43.89 -30.92 18.91
CA LEU A 407 -43.94 -31.10 17.45
C LEU A 407 -42.69 -30.60 16.71
N VAL A 408 -41.80 -29.84 17.37
CA VAL A 408 -40.53 -29.35 16.81
C VAL A 408 -39.38 -29.86 17.65
N SER A 409 -38.35 -30.45 17.02
CA SER A 409 -37.22 -31.04 17.74
C SER A 409 -36.42 -29.98 18.51
N ALA A 410 -35.68 -30.43 19.53
CA ALA A 410 -34.80 -29.54 20.31
C ALA A 410 -33.70 -28.90 19.45
N GLU A 411 -33.17 -29.66 18.49
CA GLU A 411 -32.12 -29.22 17.56
C GLU A 411 -32.62 -28.10 16.63
N GLU A 412 -33.84 -28.26 16.09
CA GLU A 412 -34.43 -27.28 15.19
C GLU A 412 -34.79 -25.97 15.92
N ARG A 413 -35.14 -26.05 17.21
CA ARG A 413 -35.33 -24.87 18.07
C ARG A 413 -34.04 -24.12 18.34
N GLU A 414 -32.97 -24.83 18.67
CA GLU A 414 -31.67 -24.24 18.91
C GLU A 414 -31.13 -23.55 17.64
N ALA A 415 -31.34 -24.17 16.47
CA ALA A 415 -31.01 -23.57 15.19
C ALA A 415 -31.82 -22.28 14.90
N LEU A 416 -33.13 -22.27 15.20
CA LEU A 416 -33.97 -21.07 15.05
C LEU A 416 -33.61 -19.97 16.06
N GLU A 417 -33.19 -20.34 17.26
CA GLU A 417 -32.71 -19.40 18.28
C GLU A 417 -31.42 -18.73 17.85
N ALA A 418 -30.43 -19.52 17.40
CA ALA A 418 -29.19 -18.99 16.82
C ALA A 418 -29.47 -18.10 15.59
N LYS A 419 -30.45 -18.46 14.75
CA LYS A 419 -30.89 -17.64 13.61
C LYS A 419 -31.51 -16.31 14.03
N ALA A 420 -32.31 -16.29 15.09
CA ALA A 420 -32.89 -15.07 15.63
C ALA A 420 -31.82 -14.16 16.27
N GLU A 421 -30.87 -14.75 16.99
CA GLU A 421 -29.76 -14.02 17.61
C GLU A 421 -28.85 -13.40 16.55
N THR A 422 -28.43 -14.16 15.54
CA THR A 422 -27.60 -13.65 14.43
C THR A 422 -28.29 -12.52 13.65
N ALA A 423 -29.60 -12.62 13.40
CA ALA A 423 -30.38 -11.56 12.76
C ALA A 423 -30.53 -10.31 13.65
N SER A 424 -30.61 -10.48 14.98
CA SER A 424 -30.62 -9.34 15.91
C SER A 424 -29.27 -8.63 15.95
N ALA A 425 -28.17 -9.39 15.90
CA ALA A 425 -26.83 -8.84 15.86
C ALA A 425 -26.54 -8.08 14.54
N SER A 426 -27.05 -8.57 13.40
CA SER A 426 -26.93 -7.87 12.12
C SER A 426 -27.71 -6.54 12.11
N LEU A 427 -28.91 -6.52 12.71
CA LEU A 427 -29.68 -5.30 12.90
C LEU A 427 -28.95 -4.27 13.77
N GLU A 428 -28.39 -4.67 14.91
CA GLU A 428 -27.63 -3.78 15.77
C GLU A 428 -26.36 -3.24 15.08
N ALA A 429 -25.64 -4.09 14.34
CA ALA A 429 -24.51 -3.66 13.54
C ALA A 429 -24.90 -2.62 12.47
N ALA A 430 -26.06 -2.81 11.82
CA ALA A 430 -26.59 -1.84 10.87
C ALA A 430 -26.97 -0.50 11.53
N ARG A 431 -27.56 -0.52 12.74
CA ARG A 431 -27.87 0.69 13.53
C ARG A 431 -26.60 1.44 13.94
N VAL A 432 -25.58 0.73 14.41
CA VAL A 432 -24.27 1.31 14.76
C VAL A 432 -23.65 1.98 13.54
N ALA A 433 -23.71 1.34 12.36
CA ALA A 433 -23.19 1.94 11.13
C ALA A 433 -23.86 3.27 10.79
N VAL A 434 -25.19 3.37 10.95
CA VAL A 434 -25.93 4.63 10.78
C VAL A 434 -25.52 5.69 11.80
N ASN A 435 -25.35 5.31 13.06
CA ASN A 435 -24.92 6.23 14.11
C ASN A 435 -23.49 6.75 13.87
N VAL A 436 -22.57 5.89 13.41
CA VAL A 436 -21.22 6.29 13.00
C VAL A 436 -21.28 7.26 11.82
N ALA A 437 -22.12 6.97 10.81
CA ALA A 437 -22.29 7.87 9.68
C ALA A 437 -22.86 9.24 10.10
N ARG A 438 -23.82 9.26 11.04
CA ARG A 438 -24.38 10.49 11.62
C ARG A 438 -23.32 11.28 12.38
N LEU A 439 -22.54 10.62 13.23
CA LEU A 439 -21.44 11.24 13.96
C LEU A 439 -20.38 11.81 13.02
N ASN A 440 -20.06 11.10 11.94
CA ASN A 440 -19.13 11.59 10.92
C ASN A 440 -19.68 12.83 10.20
N LEU A 441 -20.98 12.86 9.91
CA LEU A 441 -21.65 14.04 9.35
C LEU A 441 -21.58 15.22 10.33
N GLU A 442 -21.88 15.02 11.61
CA GLU A 442 -21.76 16.06 12.63
C GLU A 442 -20.32 16.57 12.74
N ARG A 443 -19.32 15.68 12.64
CA ARG A 443 -17.89 16.02 12.66
C ARG A 443 -17.40 16.73 11.40
N THR A 444 -18.20 16.85 10.35
CA THR A 444 -17.87 17.75 9.23
C THR A 444 -17.95 19.22 9.63
N LEU A 445 -18.73 19.55 10.65
CA LEU A 445 -18.79 20.88 11.25
C LEU A 445 -17.77 20.99 12.37
N VAL A 446 -16.54 21.39 12.02
CA VAL A 446 -15.47 21.65 12.99
C VAL A 446 -15.82 22.91 13.78
N ARG A 447 -16.08 22.75 15.08
CA ARG A 447 -16.34 23.84 16.02
C ARG A 447 -15.08 24.13 16.85
N ALA A 448 -14.85 25.39 17.18
CA ALA A 448 -13.79 25.76 18.11
C ALA A 448 -14.14 25.26 19.52
N THR A 449 -13.18 24.62 20.20
CA THR A 449 -13.34 24.14 21.58
C THR A 449 -13.06 25.22 22.62
N VAL A 450 -12.35 26.28 22.23
CA VAL A 450 -11.94 27.40 23.08
C VAL A 450 -12.26 28.72 22.40
N ASN A 451 -12.39 29.79 23.18
CA ASN A 451 -12.49 31.14 22.66
C ASN A 451 -11.09 31.59 22.21
N GLY A 452 -10.96 32.12 21.00
CA GLY A 452 -9.64 32.42 20.50
C GLY A 452 -9.59 33.05 19.13
N TYR A 453 -8.36 33.32 18.70
CA TYR A 453 -8.07 33.86 17.37
C TYR A 453 -7.53 32.76 16.47
N VAL A 454 -8.03 32.72 15.25
CA VAL A 454 -7.52 31.82 14.22
C VAL A 454 -6.18 32.33 13.71
N ALA A 455 -5.14 31.51 13.82
CA ALA A 455 -3.82 31.78 13.27
C ALA A 455 -3.59 30.97 11.99
N ASN A 456 -2.94 31.60 11.02
CA ASN A 456 -2.45 30.94 9.79
C ASN A 456 -3.53 30.15 9.03
N LEU A 457 -4.70 30.77 8.79
CA LEU A 457 -5.76 30.19 7.95
C LEU A 457 -5.30 30.10 6.49
N LEU A 458 -4.69 28.97 6.15
CA LEU A 458 -4.23 28.65 4.80
C LEU A 458 -5.30 27.89 3.99
N LEU A 459 -6.36 27.43 4.66
CA LEU A 459 -7.45 26.68 4.06
C LEU A 459 -8.33 27.56 3.18
N LYS A 460 -8.65 27.05 2.00
CA LYS A 460 -9.56 27.65 1.02
C LYS A 460 -10.77 26.74 0.79
N PRO A 461 -11.94 27.29 0.43
CA PRO A 461 -13.07 26.48 -0.03
C PRO A 461 -12.64 25.55 -1.16
N GLY A 462 -12.88 24.24 -0.99
CA GLY A 462 -12.45 23.20 -1.93
C GLY A 462 -11.19 22.42 -1.51
N ASP A 463 -10.48 22.85 -0.47
CA ASP A 463 -9.36 22.08 0.09
C ASP A 463 -9.86 20.83 0.81
N TYR A 464 -9.16 19.71 0.61
CA TYR A 464 -9.49 18.44 1.25
C TYR A 464 -8.57 18.17 2.44
N LEU A 465 -9.16 17.82 3.58
CA LEU A 465 -8.45 17.46 4.81
C LEU A 465 -8.71 15.99 5.15
N ALA A 466 -7.64 15.25 5.39
CA ALA A 466 -7.74 13.91 5.97
C ALA A 466 -8.11 13.98 7.46
N ALA A 467 -8.79 12.97 7.98
CA ALA A 467 -9.12 12.90 9.40
C ALA A 467 -7.84 12.96 10.26
N GLY A 468 -7.83 13.90 11.22
CA GLY A 468 -6.67 14.15 12.10
C GLY A 468 -5.57 15.04 11.50
N ALA A 469 -5.69 15.46 10.24
CA ALA A 469 -4.77 16.45 9.67
C ALA A 469 -4.98 17.83 10.32
N GLN A 470 -3.88 18.53 10.59
CA GLN A 470 -3.91 19.90 11.13
C GLN A 470 -4.27 20.88 10.01
N GLY A 471 -5.53 21.33 9.97
CA GLY A 471 -5.98 22.32 8.99
C GLY A 471 -5.95 23.76 9.49
N LEU A 472 -6.08 23.96 10.81
CA LEU A 472 -6.24 25.26 11.43
C LEU A 472 -5.56 25.28 12.80
N ALA A 473 -4.97 26.40 13.16
CA ALA A 473 -4.55 26.67 14.53
C ALA A 473 -5.44 27.74 15.15
N VAL A 474 -5.94 27.48 16.36
CA VAL A 474 -6.66 28.47 17.18
C VAL A 474 -5.79 28.78 18.38
N VAL A 475 -5.49 30.06 18.58
CA VAL A 475 -4.81 30.57 19.77
C VAL A 475 -5.87 30.94 20.78
N ASP A 476 -5.88 30.22 21.90
CA ASP A 476 -6.76 30.49 23.04
C ASP A 476 -6.50 31.89 23.60
N ALA A 477 -7.55 32.71 23.68
CA ALA A 477 -7.45 34.08 24.18
C ALA A 477 -7.40 34.14 25.70
N ASP A 478 -7.92 33.13 26.39
CA ASP A 478 -8.11 33.12 27.83
C ASP A 478 -6.85 32.60 28.58
N THR A 479 -5.92 31.97 27.86
CA THR A 479 -4.73 31.32 28.45
C THR A 479 -3.40 31.94 28.01
N MET A 480 -3.39 33.19 27.54
CA MET A 480 -2.15 33.87 27.16
C MET A 480 -1.29 34.22 28.39
N TRP A 481 0.01 33.89 28.34
CA TRP A 481 1.02 34.26 29.34
C TRP A 481 2.21 34.96 28.70
N ILE A 482 3.12 35.46 29.54
CA ILE A 482 4.40 36.04 29.10
C ILE A 482 5.55 35.26 29.71
N ASP A 483 6.48 34.84 28.86
CA ASP A 483 7.73 34.22 29.29
C ASP A 483 8.81 35.31 29.39
N GLY A 484 9.22 35.62 30.62
CA GLY A 484 10.33 36.54 30.90
C GLY A 484 11.63 35.77 31.05
N TYR A 485 12.64 36.08 30.23
CA TYR A 485 13.95 35.43 30.30
C TYR A 485 14.90 36.23 31.20
N PHE A 486 15.10 35.75 32.43
CA PHE A 486 15.94 36.40 33.43
C PHE A 486 17.32 35.74 33.53
N GLU A 487 18.36 36.54 33.79
CA GLU A 487 19.67 36.00 34.12
C GLU A 487 19.61 35.15 35.39
N GLU A 488 20.27 34.00 35.37
CA GLU A 488 20.37 33.05 36.49
C GLU A 488 20.79 33.74 37.80
N THR A 489 21.70 34.70 37.73
CA THR A 489 22.19 35.48 38.89
C THR A 489 21.10 36.35 39.53
N LYS A 490 20.02 36.65 38.82
CA LYS A 490 18.90 37.48 39.28
C LYS A 490 17.73 36.65 39.83
N LEU A 491 17.70 35.34 39.58
CA LEU A 491 16.63 34.44 40.04
C LEU A 491 16.41 34.39 41.55
N PRO A 492 17.44 34.42 42.43
CA PRO A 492 17.20 34.38 43.89
C PRO A 492 16.36 35.54 44.42
N ARG A 493 16.12 36.59 43.61
CA ARG A 493 15.29 37.74 43.94
C ARG A 493 13.85 37.63 43.42
N ILE A 494 13.52 36.59 42.67
CA ILE A 494 12.22 36.38 42.03
C ILE A 494 11.54 35.18 42.69
N HIS A 495 10.35 35.38 43.23
CA HIS A 495 9.54 34.33 43.84
C HIS A 495 8.20 34.18 43.13
N VAL A 496 7.65 32.96 43.18
CA VAL A 496 6.30 32.69 42.68
C VAL A 496 5.29 33.54 43.48
N GLY A 497 4.44 34.28 42.77
CA GLY A 497 3.45 35.21 43.33
C GLY A 497 3.84 36.69 43.30
N ASP A 498 5.11 37.02 43.01
CA ASP A 498 5.60 38.39 42.93
C ASP A 498 4.86 39.20 41.85
N ARG A 499 4.72 40.52 42.07
CA ARG A 499 4.06 41.41 41.11
C ARG A 499 4.99 41.69 39.95
N ALA A 500 4.49 41.59 38.74
CA ALA A 500 5.22 41.92 37.52
C ALA A 500 4.53 43.04 36.76
N ARG A 501 5.32 43.95 36.20
CA ARG A 501 4.89 44.95 35.23
C ARG A 501 5.42 44.55 33.87
N VAL A 502 4.53 44.50 32.89
CA VAL A 502 4.86 44.12 31.53
C VAL A 502 4.60 45.30 30.61
N LEU A 503 5.59 45.68 29.82
CA LEU A 503 5.44 46.67 28.75
C LEU A 503 5.62 45.97 27.40
N LEU A 504 4.55 45.88 26.61
CA LEU A 504 4.63 45.36 25.25
C LEU A 504 5.38 46.36 24.36
N MET A 505 6.26 45.85 23.50
CA MET A 505 7.00 46.69 22.59
C MET A 505 6.04 47.42 21.64
N GLY A 506 6.14 48.76 21.63
CA GLY A 506 5.25 49.64 20.85
C GLY A 506 3.99 50.11 21.58
N GLU A 507 3.72 49.61 22.79
CA GLU A 507 2.63 50.11 23.64
C GLU A 507 3.20 50.99 24.76
N THR A 508 2.42 51.99 25.20
CA THR A 508 2.81 52.89 26.31
C THR A 508 2.19 52.48 27.65
N SER A 509 1.07 51.77 27.62
CA SER A 509 0.34 51.34 28.82
C SER A 509 0.91 50.02 29.36
N PRO A 510 1.34 49.97 30.64
CA PRO A 510 1.83 48.73 31.24
C PRO A 510 0.68 47.78 31.57
N ILE A 511 0.92 46.48 31.37
CA ILE A 511 0.04 45.39 31.78
C ILE A 511 0.49 44.87 33.14
N GLU A 512 -0.46 44.67 34.05
CA GLU A 512 -0.20 44.09 35.37
C GLU A 512 -0.22 42.56 35.29
N GLY A 513 0.84 41.93 35.80
CA GLY A 513 0.99 40.48 35.85
C GLY A 513 1.51 39.98 37.20
N ARG A 514 1.59 38.66 37.35
CA ARG A 514 2.20 37.98 38.49
C ARG A 514 3.05 36.81 38.05
N VAL A 515 4.13 36.54 38.77
CA VAL A 515 4.96 35.36 38.54
C VAL A 515 4.14 34.12 38.89
N GLU A 516 3.86 33.29 37.89
CA GLU A 516 3.10 32.04 38.05
C GLU A 516 4.03 30.87 38.34
N SER A 517 5.12 30.75 37.58
CA SER A 517 6.09 29.67 37.76
C SER A 517 7.47 30.04 37.24
N ILE A 518 8.48 29.37 37.77
CA ILE A 518 9.88 29.46 37.33
C ILE A 518 10.24 28.09 36.76
N ALA A 519 10.78 28.03 35.54
CA ALA A 519 11.05 26.75 34.89
C ALA A 519 12.08 25.92 35.70
N PRO A 520 11.76 24.65 36.06
CA PRO A 520 12.62 23.84 36.93
C PRO A 520 13.79 23.16 36.20
N GLY A 521 13.95 23.35 34.89
CA GLY A 521 15.01 22.72 34.10
C GLY A 521 15.35 23.49 32.83
N ILE A 522 16.64 23.53 32.48
CA ILE A 522 17.20 24.11 31.26
C ILE A 522 17.84 22.96 30.48
N ASP A 523 17.63 22.91 29.17
CA ASP A 523 18.22 21.87 28.32
C ASP A 523 19.74 22.08 28.18
N ASP A 524 20.53 21.04 28.48
CA ASP A 524 22.00 21.08 28.43
C ASP A 524 22.50 20.70 27.02
N ARG A 525 22.75 21.72 26.20
CA ARG A 525 23.14 21.57 24.79
C ARG A 525 24.48 20.85 24.58
N GLU A 526 25.31 20.73 25.62
CA GLU A 526 26.62 20.04 25.56
C GLU A 526 26.51 18.55 25.86
N ARG A 527 25.33 18.08 26.28
CA ARG A 527 25.06 16.68 26.60
C ARG A 527 24.51 15.97 25.38
N THR A 528 25.36 15.29 24.63
CA THR A 528 24.90 14.38 23.57
C THR A 528 24.29 13.13 24.21
N ASN A 529 22.96 13.09 24.27
CA ASN A 529 22.21 11.93 24.74
C ASN A 529 22.20 10.85 23.64
N ALA A 530 23.21 9.98 23.61
CA ALA A 530 23.09 8.69 22.94
C ALA A 530 22.30 7.74 23.84
N SER A 531 21.16 7.25 23.34
CA SER A 531 20.33 6.29 24.05
C SER A 531 21.15 5.06 24.47
N ASN A 532 21.30 4.90 25.79
CA ASN A 532 21.90 3.75 26.48
C ASN A 532 23.44 3.66 26.54
N GLN A 533 24.17 4.79 26.45
CA GLN A 533 25.59 4.87 26.85
C GLN A 533 25.81 5.98 27.89
N LEU A 534 26.86 5.85 28.72
CA LEU A 534 27.21 6.85 29.73
C LEU A 534 27.37 8.23 29.09
N ALA A 535 26.87 9.27 29.77
CA ALA A 535 26.92 10.64 29.28
C ALA A 535 28.37 11.05 28.96
N SER A 536 28.65 11.33 27.69
CA SER A 536 29.93 11.83 27.23
C SER A 536 29.88 13.36 27.18
N VAL A 537 30.42 14.01 28.21
CA VAL A 537 30.63 15.47 28.24
C VAL A 537 31.95 15.80 27.57
N ASN A 538 31.92 16.62 26.52
CA ASN A 538 33.12 17.10 25.86
C ASN A 538 33.75 18.21 26.74
N PRO A 539 35.02 18.12 27.18
CA PRO A 539 35.61 19.13 28.06
C PRO A 539 35.98 20.39 27.28
N THR A 540 35.04 21.33 27.17
CA THR A 540 35.28 22.67 26.63
C THR A 540 35.58 23.62 27.78
N PHE A 541 36.85 24.02 27.94
CA PHE A 541 37.27 25.02 28.94
C PHE A 541 36.86 26.44 28.50
N ASN A 542 35.59 26.77 28.70
CA ASN A 542 35.10 28.15 28.58
C ASN A 542 35.33 28.89 29.91
N TRP A 543 36.44 29.63 30.01
CA TRP A 543 36.82 30.42 31.19
C TRP A 543 35.99 31.70 31.37
N VAL A 544 35.13 32.04 30.40
CA VAL A 544 34.09 33.06 30.54
C VAL A 544 32.72 32.37 30.43
N ARG A 545 32.01 32.29 31.55
CA ARG A 545 30.63 31.81 31.59
C ARG A 545 29.69 32.99 31.69
N LEU A 546 28.83 33.15 30.70
CA LEU A 546 27.70 34.08 30.76
C LEU A 546 26.59 33.43 31.60
N ALA A 547 25.86 34.24 32.37
CA ALA A 547 24.70 33.75 33.10
C ALA A 547 23.68 33.17 32.11
N GLN A 548 23.15 31.99 32.42
CA GLN A 548 22.09 31.41 31.60
C GLN A 548 20.80 32.22 31.77
N ARG A 549 19.92 32.13 30.79
CA ARG A 549 18.61 32.78 30.83
C ARG A 549 17.55 31.75 31.19
N VAL A 550 16.90 31.97 32.32
CA VAL A 550 15.86 31.08 32.84
C VAL A 550 14.49 31.69 32.56
N PRO A 551 13.59 30.96 31.87
CA PRO A 551 12.25 31.44 31.61
C PRO A 551 11.42 31.43 32.90
N VAL A 552 10.82 32.58 33.20
CA VAL A 552 9.86 32.80 34.28
C VAL A 552 8.52 33.12 33.64
N ARG A 553 7.51 32.30 33.90
CA ARG A 553 6.16 32.48 33.37
C ARG A 553 5.38 33.49 34.20
N ILE A 554 4.75 34.44 33.52
CA ILE A 554 4.00 35.53 34.11
C ILE A 554 2.57 35.47 33.62
N ALA A 555 1.65 35.26 34.56
CA ALA A 555 0.22 35.31 34.33
C ALA A 555 -0.24 36.77 34.27
N LEU A 556 -1.08 37.10 33.30
CA LEU A 556 -1.65 38.44 33.12
C LEU A 556 -2.86 38.61 34.04
N VAL A 557 -2.86 39.65 34.87
CA VAL A 557 -3.93 39.91 35.86
C VAL A 557 -4.94 40.91 35.31
N ARG A 558 -4.46 41.96 34.64
CA ARG A 558 -5.33 42.98 34.07
C ARG A 558 -4.75 43.52 32.78
N VAL A 559 -5.46 43.26 31.68
CA VAL A 559 -5.12 43.75 30.34
C VAL A 559 -6.08 44.90 30.02
N PRO A 560 -5.55 46.11 29.75
CA PRO A 560 -6.35 47.23 29.26
C PRO A 560 -7.11 46.88 27.95
N GLN A 561 -8.35 47.35 27.77
CA GLN A 561 -9.21 46.99 26.63
C GLN A 561 -8.70 47.51 25.27
N ASP A 562 -7.81 48.51 25.30
CA ASP A 562 -7.15 49.09 24.13
C ASP A 562 -5.98 48.26 23.61
N ILE A 563 -5.47 47.30 24.39
CA ILE A 563 -4.32 46.48 24.02
C ILE A 563 -4.78 45.14 23.45
N ARG A 564 -4.41 44.88 22.20
CA ARG A 564 -4.57 43.57 21.57
C ARG A 564 -3.35 42.68 21.83
N LEU A 565 -3.56 41.58 22.55
CA LEU A 565 -2.54 40.55 22.75
C LEU A 565 -2.35 39.71 21.50
N ILE A 566 -1.10 39.55 21.09
CA ILE A 566 -0.70 38.73 19.93
C ILE A 566 0.46 37.84 20.41
N ALA A 567 0.29 36.52 20.27
CA ALA A 567 1.33 35.57 20.62
C ALA A 567 2.60 35.86 19.81
N GLY A 568 3.74 35.94 20.50
CA GLY A 568 5.05 36.23 19.90
C GLY A 568 5.46 37.71 19.88
N ARG A 569 4.66 38.65 20.42
CA ARG A 569 5.14 40.02 20.64
C ARG A 569 6.23 40.06 21.70
N THR A 570 7.27 40.85 21.45
CA THR A 570 8.31 41.14 22.44
C THR A 570 7.74 42.02 23.55
N ALA A 571 8.06 41.68 24.80
CA ALA A 571 7.69 42.42 25.98
C ALA A 571 8.91 42.69 26.85
N THR A 572 8.94 43.85 27.50
CA THR A 572 9.86 44.11 28.62
C THR A 572 9.13 43.78 29.91
N VAL A 573 9.79 43.02 30.77
CA VAL A 573 9.21 42.52 32.01
C VAL A 573 10.04 43.02 33.19
N ASP A 574 9.34 43.63 34.14
CA ASP A 574 9.86 44.15 35.38
C ASP A 574 9.20 43.44 36.56
N VAL A 575 9.93 42.59 37.28
CA VAL A 575 9.43 41.94 38.51
C VAL A 575 9.73 42.84 39.70
N ILE A 576 8.72 43.13 40.50
CA ILE A 576 8.83 43.95 41.72
C ILE A 576 8.98 42.99 42.89
N ASP A 577 10.16 42.97 43.52
CA ASP A 577 10.44 42.13 44.67
C ASP A 577 9.59 42.53 45.89
N GLY A 578 9.50 41.66 46.90
CA GLY A 578 8.77 41.93 48.15
C GLY A 578 9.29 43.14 48.96
N ALA A 579 10.44 43.71 48.59
CA ALA A 579 11.02 44.92 49.18
C ALA A 579 10.80 46.19 48.31
N GLY A 580 10.04 46.10 47.22
CA GLY A 580 9.68 47.22 46.33
C GLY A 580 10.74 47.58 45.29
N ARG A 581 11.75 46.74 45.05
CA ARG A 581 12.81 46.96 44.06
C ARG A 581 12.51 46.22 42.76
N THR A 582 12.83 46.85 41.63
CA THR A 582 12.54 46.32 40.29
C THR A 582 13.70 45.46 39.77
N VAL A 583 13.39 44.24 39.33
CA VAL A 583 14.29 43.33 38.62
C VAL A 583 13.87 43.29 37.15
N HIS A 584 14.74 43.80 36.28
CA HIS A 584 14.49 43.88 34.84
C HIS A 584 14.91 42.59 34.12
N ALA A 585 14.06 42.10 33.22
CA ALA A 585 14.46 41.12 32.21
C ALA A 585 15.33 41.82 31.14
N GLY A 586 16.55 41.35 30.92
CA GLY A 586 17.43 41.95 29.91
C GLY A 586 16.89 41.71 28.50
N GLY A 587 16.70 42.75 27.70
CA GLY A 587 16.11 42.65 26.35
C GLY A 587 16.87 41.73 25.39
N GLY A 588 16.12 41.00 24.55
CA GLY A 588 16.63 40.17 23.47
C GLY A 588 15.54 39.28 22.86
N SER A 589 15.00 39.74 21.72
CA SER A 589 14.09 39.12 20.72
C SER A 589 12.79 38.47 21.22
#